data_AF-A0A537RLX6-F1
#
_entry.id   AF-A0A537RLX6-F1
#
_cell.length_a   1.000
_cell.length_b   1.000
_cell.length_c   1.000
_cell.angle_alpha   90.00
_cell.angle_beta   90.00
_cell.angle_gamma   90.00
#
_symmetry.space_group_name_H-M   'P 1'
#
loop_
_entity.id
_entity.type
_entity.pdbx_description
1 polymer ?
#
loop_
_entity_poly.entity_id
_entity_poly.type
_entity_poly.pdbx_seq_one_letter_code
_entity_poly.pdbx_strand_id
1 'polypeptide(L)'
;MMLMFRSLVFLVVFYVNTAVFLVCGSWLLLAPRRWAMEGLRLHGLASLWWLKVICATRYEVRGHEKLPKGACLVASKHQSAWDSFALIPVFRDPAMVM
;
A
#
# COMPACT_ATOMS: atom_id res chain seq x y z
N MET A 1 -14.31 -21.22 -10.59
CA MET A 1 -14.55 -20.23 -11.67
C MET A 1 -14.59 -18.79 -11.17
N MET A 2 -15.52 -18.42 -10.27
CA MET A 2 -15.67 -17.02 -9.81
C MET A 2 -14.45 -16.44 -9.08
N LEU A 3 -13.72 -17.24 -8.30
CA LEU A 3 -12.49 -16.79 -7.62
C LEU A 3 -11.39 -16.36 -8.61
N MET A 4 -11.17 -17.17 -9.66
CA MET A 4 -10.19 -16.88 -10.71
C MET A 4 -10.56 -15.63 -11.49
N PHE A 5 -11.85 -15.44 -11.79
CA PHE A 5 -12.34 -14.23 -12.45
C PHE A 5 -12.06 -12.98 -11.60
N ARG A 6 -12.44 -12.98 -10.31
CA ARG A 6 -12.17 -11.85 -9.39
C ARG A 6 -10.67 -11.57 -9.28
N SER A 7 -9.85 -12.62 -9.24
CA SER A 7 -8.39 -12.50 -9.17
C SER A 7 -7.81 -11.86 -10.44
N LEU A 8 -8.29 -12.28 -11.62
CA LEU A 8 -7.85 -11.71 -12.90
C LEU A 8 -8.28 -10.24 -13.04
N VAL A 9 -9.52 -9.92 -12.67
CA VAL A 9 -10.00 -8.53 -12.65
C VAL A 9 -9.16 -7.68 -11.71
N PHE A 10 -8.87 -8.18 -10.50
CA PHE A 10 -8.02 -7.49 -9.55
C PHE A 10 -6.60 -7.28 -10.09
N LEU A 11 -6.01 -8.29 -10.75
CA LEU A 11 -4.68 -8.18 -11.36
C LEU A 11 -4.62 -7.02 -12.35
N VAL A 12 -5.58 -6.93 -13.27
CA VAL A 12 -5.67 -5.85 -14.27
C VAL A 12 -5.84 -4.50 -13.57
N VAL A 13 -6.81 -4.39 -12.65
CA VAL A 13 -7.08 -3.15 -11.92
C VAL A 13 -5.88 -2.70 -11.10
N PHE A 14 -5.17 -3.63 -10.45
CA PHE A 14 -3.98 -3.34 -9.66
C PHE A 14 -2.86 -2.74 -10.51
N TYR A 15 -2.57 -3.32 -11.67
CA TYR A 15 -1.55 -2.79 -12.57
C TYR A 15 -1.94 -1.45 -13.20
N VAL A 16 -3.21 -1.27 -13.59
CA VAL A 16 -3.71 0.03 -14.08
C VAL A 16 -3.62 1.09 -12.98
N ASN A 17 -4.08 0.79 -11.76
CA ASN A 17 -3.97 1.67 -10.61
C ASN A 17 -2.51 2.07 -10.36
N THR A 18 -1.59 1.10 -10.38
CA THR A 18 -0.16 1.34 -10.19
C THR A 18 0.44 2.19 -11.30
N ALA A 19 0.09 1.94 -12.56
CA ALA A 19 0.53 2.76 -13.69
C ALA A 19 0.04 4.20 -13.58
N VAL A 20 -1.21 4.42 -13.17
CA VAL A 20 -1.77 5.76 -12.94
C VAL A 20 -0.98 6.49 -11.84
N PHE A 21 -0.78 5.86 -10.68
CA PHE A 21 0.01 6.47 -9.60
C PHE A 21 1.46 6.76 -10.02
N LEU A 22 2.08 5.88 -10.80
CA LEU A 22 3.45 6.07 -11.27
C LEU A 22 3.56 7.19 -12.29
N VAL A 23 2.68 7.23 -13.31
CA VAL A 23 2.71 8.24 -14.37
C VAL A 23 2.31 9.60 -13.82
N CYS A 24 1.15 9.68 -13.16
CA CYS A 24 0.64 10.93 -12.60
C CYS A 24 1.43 11.41 -11.38
N GLY A 25 2.08 10.50 -10.64
CA GLY A 25 2.94 10.81 -9.51
C GLY A 25 4.41 11.03 -9.87
N SER A 26 4.83 10.81 -11.13
CA SER A 26 6.25 10.88 -11.54
C SER A 26 6.91 12.22 -11.21
N TRP A 27 6.18 13.33 -11.30
CA TRP A 27 6.68 14.66 -10.94
C TRP A 27 7.04 14.78 -9.44
N LEU A 28 6.50 13.92 -8.57
CA LEU A 28 6.82 13.88 -7.14
C LEU A 28 8.28 13.51 -6.88
N LEU A 29 8.99 12.95 -7.87
CA LEU A 29 10.44 12.73 -7.80
C LEU A 29 11.23 14.03 -7.62
N LEU A 30 10.67 15.16 -8.08
CA LEU A 30 11.26 16.49 -7.92
C LEU A 30 10.64 17.27 -6.73
N ALA A 31 9.58 16.74 -6.14
CA ALA A 31 8.85 17.37 -5.06
C ALA A 31 9.44 17.04 -3.68
N PRO A 32 9.05 17.75 -2.61
CA PRO A 32 9.46 17.41 -1.25
C PRO A 32 9.06 15.97 -0.90
N ARG A 33 9.96 15.22 -0.25
CA ARG A 33 9.75 13.81 0.17
C ARG A 33 8.38 13.56 0.81
N ARG A 34 7.92 14.46 1.68
CA ARG A 34 6.62 14.36 2.35
C ARG A 34 5.43 14.19 1.38
N TRP A 35 5.50 14.82 0.20
CA TRP A 35 4.46 14.71 -0.83
C TRP A 35 4.54 13.39 -1.58
N ALA A 36 5.76 12.94 -1.90
CA ALA A 36 5.98 11.61 -2.46
C ALA A 36 5.44 10.52 -1.51
N MET A 37 5.74 10.63 -0.22
CA MET A 37 5.25 9.68 0.79
C MET A 37 3.73 9.69 0.94
N GLU A 38 3.08 10.85 0.86
CA GLU A 38 1.62 10.91 0.83
C GLU A 38 1.06 10.26 -0.45
N GLY A 39 1.71 10.45 -1.59
CA GLY A 39 1.39 9.75 -2.84
C GLY A 39 1.47 8.23 -2.69
N LEU A 40 2.54 7.71 -2.07
CA LEU A 40 2.69 6.28 -1.77
C LEU A 40 1.61 5.78 -0.79
N ARG A 41 1.28 6.56 0.24
CA ARG A 41 0.19 6.25 1.18
C ARG A 41 -1.14 6.13 0.46
N LEU A 42 -1.47 7.09 -0.41
CA LEU A 42 -2.70 7.08 -1.22
C LEU A 42 -2.73 5.89 -2.19
N HIS A 43 -1.60 5.55 -2.81
CA HIS A 43 -1.48 4.36 -3.66
C HIS A 43 -1.74 3.07 -2.89
N GLY A 44 -1.18 2.95 -1.68
CA GLY A 44 -1.46 1.86 -0.75
C GLY A 44 -2.93 1.72 -0.42
N LEU A 45 -3.56 2.82 0.02
CA LEU A 45 -4.99 2.84 0.37
C LEU A 45 -5.88 2.50 -0.83
N ALA A 46 -5.58 3.02 -2.02
CA ALA A 46 -6.31 2.71 -3.24
C ALA A 46 -6.20 1.23 -3.63
N SER A 47 -4.98 0.67 -3.60
CA SER A 47 -4.75 -0.76 -3.89
C SER A 47 -5.49 -1.66 -2.92
N LEU A 48 -5.48 -1.35 -1.62
CA LEU A 48 -6.22 -2.09 -0.59
C LEU A 48 -7.74 -1.94 -0.74
N TRP A 49 -8.23 -0.78 -1.18
CA TRP A 49 -9.65 -0.57 -1.46
C TRP A 49 -10.12 -1.41 -2.65
N TRP A 50 -9.36 -1.45 -3.74
CA TRP A 50 -9.66 -2.33 -4.88
C TRP A 50 -9.63 -3.82 -4.50
N LEU A 51 -8.67 -4.22 -3.67
CA LEU A 51 -8.58 -5.59 -3.15
C LEU A 51 -9.84 -5.95 -2.35
N LYS A 52 -10.31 -5.03 -1.50
CA LYS A 52 -11.54 -5.19 -0.72
C LYS A 52 -12.79 -5.27 -1.60
N VAL A 53 -12.92 -4.40 -2.60
CA VAL A 53 -14.12 -4.35 -3.46
C VAL A 53 -14.16 -5.55 -4.40
N ILE A 54 -13.04 -5.84 -5.07
CA ILE A 54 -12.99 -6.88 -6.12
C ILE A 54 -12.85 -8.27 -5.51
N CYS A 55 -11.99 -8.46 -4.51
CA CYS A 55 -11.71 -9.80 -3.95
C CYS A 55 -12.40 -10.07 -2.61
N ALA A 56 -13.12 -9.09 -2.04
CA ALA A 56 -13.71 -9.18 -0.70
C ALA A 56 -12.68 -9.45 0.41
N THR A 57 -11.40 -9.16 0.17
CA THR A 57 -10.32 -9.36 1.14
C THR A 57 -10.12 -8.11 1.97
N ARG A 58 -10.12 -8.26 3.30
CA ARG A 58 -9.94 -7.17 4.26
C ARG A 58 -8.77 -7.51 5.17
N TYR A 59 -8.13 -6.48 5.72
CA TYR A 59 -7.14 -6.65 6.77
C TYR A 59 -7.54 -5.81 7.98
N GLU A 60 -6.99 -6.20 9.13
CA GLU A 60 -7.22 -5.55 10.40
C GLU A 60 -5.86 -5.22 11.02
N VAL A 61 -5.72 -3.99 11.53
CA VAL A 61 -4.53 -3.58 12.30
C VAL A 61 -4.90 -3.64 13.76
N ARG A 62 -4.21 -4.49 14.51
CA ARG A 62 -4.37 -4.64 15.96
C ARG A 62 -3.14 -4.15 16.69
N GLY A 63 -3.31 -3.58 17.89
CA GLY A 63 -2.18 -3.13 18.70
C GLY A 63 -1.53 -1.83 18.20
N HIS A 64 -2.24 -1.02 17.41
CA HIS A 64 -1.70 0.22 16.87
C HIS A 64 -1.32 1.21 17.98
N GLU A 65 -2.03 1.17 19.10
CA GLU A 65 -1.78 1.94 20.31
C GLU A 65 -0.45 1.59 21.00
N LYS A 66 0.14 0.43 20.70
CA LYS A 66 1.42 -0.01 21.25
C LYS A 66 2.62 0.58 20.49
N LEU A 67 2.38 1.31 19.39
CA LEU A 67 3.46 1.92 18.64
C LEU A 67 4.13 3.03 19.47
N PRO A 68 5.47 3.03 19.57
CA PRO A 68 6.18 4.10 20.26
C PRO A 68 5.97 5.44 19.54
N LYS A 69 5.96 6.53 20.31
CA LYS A 69 5.72 7.89 19.79
C LYS A 69 6.88 8.44 18.94
N GLY A 70 8.05 7.83 19.02
CA GLY A 70 9.27 8.25 18.32
C GLY A 70 9.69 7.27 17.22
N ALA A 71 10.92 7.43 16.73
CA ALA A 71 11.50 6.49 15.78
C ALA A 71 11.55 5.08 16.36
N CYS A 72 11.21 4.09 15.55
CA CYS A 72 11.28 2.68 15.92
C CYS A 72 11.67 1.82 14.74
N LEU A 73 12.21 0.64 15.04
CA LEU A 73 12.46 -0.41 14.07
C LEU A 73 11.30 -1.40 14.13
N VAL A 74 10.60 -1.59 13.03
CA VAL A 74 9.53 -2.57 12.90
C VAL A 74 10.05 -3.75 12.10
N ALA A 75 10.21 -4.90 12.76
CA ALA A 75 10.57 -6.15 12.11
C ALA A 75 9.28 -6.86 11.66
N SER A 76 8.99 -6.83 10.36
CA SER A 76 7.87 -7.56 9.76
C SER A 76 8.39 -8.72 8.91
N LYS A 77 7.67 -9.84 8.89
CA LYS A 77 7.88 -10.87 7.88
C LYS A 77 7.59 -10.26 6.50
N HIS A 78 8.43 -10.59 5.51
CA HIS A 78 8.12 -10.29 4.11
C HIS A 78 7.50 -11.52 3.44
N GLN A 79 6.22 -11.41 3.07
CA GLN A 79 5.47 -12.49 2.45
C GLN A 79 5.11 -12.17 0.99
N SER A 80 4.83 -10.91 0.67
CA SER A 80 4.42 -10.54 -0.68
C SER A 80 4.49 -9.04 -0.92
N ALA A 81 4.28 -8.62 -2.17
CA ALA A 81 4.11 -7.22 -2.53
C ALA A 81 2.96 -6.51 -1.77
N TRP A 82 2.00 -7.27 -1.23
CA TRP A 82 0.93 -6.72 -0.39
C TRP A 82 1.47 -5.96 0.82
N ASP A 83 2.61 -6.38 1.37
CA ASP A 83 3.23 -5.78 2.57
C ASP A 83 3.51 -4.29 2.35
N SER A 84 3.96 -3.89 1.16
CA SER A 84 4.20 -2.47 0.82
C SER A 84 2.92 -1.64 0.87
N PHE A 85 1.82 -2.16 0.32
CA PHE A 85 0.56 -1.43 0.25
C PHE A 85 -0.14 -1.36 1.60
N ALA A 86 0.08 -2.34 2.48
CA ALA A 86 -0.52 -2.40 3.80
C ALA A 86 0.28 -1.64 4.87
N LEU A 87 1.60 -1.70 4.84
CA LEU A 87 2.45 -1.13 5.90
C LEU A 87 2.70 0.36 5.71
N ILE A 88 2.85 0.86 4.48
CA ILE A 88 3.04 2.30 4.24
C ILE A 88 1.91 3.15 4.83
N PRO A 89 0.61 2.79 4.69
CA PRO A 89 -0.46 3.58 5.31
C PRO A 89 -0.51 3.49 6.84
N VAL A 90 0.03 2.43 7.43
CA VAL A 90 0.03 2.20 8.89
C VAL A 90 1.11 3.01 9.58
N PHE A 91 2.28 3.14 8.97
CA PHE A 91 3.41 3.86 9.56
C PHE A 91 3.58 5.26 8.96
N ARG A 92 4.07 6.20 9.77
CA ARG A 92 4.32 7.58 9.34
C ARG A 92 5.73 7.69 8.75
N ASP A 93 5.82 8.00 7.46
CA ASP A 93 7.08 8.16 6.71
C ASP A 93 8.10 7.00 6.91
N PRO A 94 7.69 5.73 6.70
CA PRO A 94 8.60 4.60 6.91
C PRO A 94 9.72 4.56 5.87
N ALA A 95 10.93 4.26 6.33
CA ALA A 95 11.99 3.72 5.49
C ALA A 95 11.86 2.20 5.48
N MET A 96 11.31 1.64 4.41
CA MET A 96 11.12 0.20 4.30
C MET A 96 12.34 -0.46 3.67
N VAL A 97 12.79 -1.54 4.28
CA VAL A 97 13.78 -2.47 3.72
C VAL A 97 13.06 -3.81 3.61
N MET A 98 13.00 -4.37 2.40
CA MET A 98 12.28 -5.60 2.08
C MET A 98 13.24 -6.66 1.58
#